data_AF-A0A1F2T725-F1
#
_entry.id   AF-A0A1F2T725-F1
#
_cell.length_a   1.000
_cell.length_b   1.000
_cell.length_c   1.000
_cell.angle_alpha   90.00
_cell.angle_beta   90.00
_cell.angle_gamma   90.00
#
_symmetry.space_group_name_H-M   'P 1'
#
loop_
_entity.id
_entity.type
_entity.pdbx_description
1 polymer ?
#
loop_
_entity_poly.entity_id
_entity_poly.type
_entity_poly.pdbx_seq_one_letter_code
_entity_poly.pdbx_strand_id
1 'polypeptide(L)'
;MLTFDDGTVQVQAAESGGPQMAATVYEFGPDLTLRGARMTDSFWEWHRRLEQEGRIAHSAELCPERQGLEIQHWTRLTGWTSARIPVR
;
A
#
# COMPACT_ATOMS: atom_id res chain seq x y z
N MET A 1 -9.61 5.45 8.11
CA MET A 1 -8.44 6.14 8.67
C MET A 1 -8.44 5.93 10.16
N LEU A 2 -7.30 5.60 10.73
CA LEU A 2 -7.08 5.46 12.17
C LEU A 2 -6.00 6.47 12.59
N THR A 3 -6.16 7.03 13.78
CA THR A 3 -5.17 7.91 14.41
C THR A 3 -4.79 7.29 15.74
N PHE A 4 -3.49 7.21 16.02
CA PHE A 4 -2.93 6.66 17.26
C PHE A 4 -2.57 7.80 18.23
N ASP A 5 -2.38 7.46 19.51
CA ASP A 5 -2.10 8.45 20.57
C ASP A 5 -0.80 9.23 20.35
N ASP A 6 0.16 8.67 19.61
CA ASP A 6 1.42 9.31 19.22
C ASP A 6 1.29 10.24 18.00
N GLY A 7 0.07 10.40 17.48
CA GLY A 7 -0.24 11.19 16.29
C GLY A 7 0.05 10.47 14.97
N THR A 8 0.49 9.20 14.99
CA THR A 8 0.60 8.40 13.78
C THR A 8 -0.78 8.23 13.16
N VAL A 9 -0.85 8.30 11.83
CA VAL A 9 -2.09 8.11 11.06
C VAL A 9 -1.93 6.90 10.14
N GLN A 10 -2.89 5.99 10.16
CA GLN A 10 -2.99 4.91 9.19
C GLN A 10 -4.19 5.09 8.27
N VAL A 11 -3.94 4.98 6.96
CA VAL A 11 -4.95 5.04 5.92
C VAL A 11 -4.95 3.72 5.16
N GLN A 12 -6.12 3.09 5.07
CA GLN A 12 -6.30 1.87 4.31
C GLN A 12 -6.99 2.22 2.99
N ALA A 13 -6.34 1.92 1.88
CA ALA A 13 -6.89 2.02 0.53
C ALA A 13 -7.33 0.63 0.07
N ALA A 14 -8.60 0.46 -0.24
CA ALA A 14 -9.14 -0.80 -0.74
C ALA A 14 -8.70 -1.01 -2.20
N GLU A 15 -8.07 -2.15 -2.48
CA GLU A 15 -7.66 -2.61 -3.80
C GLU A 15 -8.67 -3.62 -4.41
N SER A 16 -9.57 -4.14 -3.57
CA SER A 16 -10.70 -4.96 -4.01
C SER A 16 -11.96 -4.69 -3.19
N GLY A 17 -13.13 -4.82 -3.83
CA GLY A 17 -14.45 -4.61 -3.19
C GLY A 17 -15.09 -5.88 -2.62
N GLY A 18 -14.32 -6.96 -2.42
CA GLY A 18 -14.83 -8.26 -1.96
C GLY A 18 -14.93 -8.39 -0.43
N PRO A 19 -15.51 -9.51 0.08
CA PRO A 19 -15.68 -9.76 1.51
C PRO A 19 -14.35 -9.86 2.28
N GLN A 20 -13.28 -10.31 1.63
CA GLN A 20 -11.90 -10.09 2.08
C GLN A 20 -11.31 -8.94 1.27
N MET A 21 -11.36 -7.75 1.86
CA MET A 21 -10.83 -6.54 1.25
C MET A 21 -9.31 -6.64 1.16
N ALA A 22 -8.80 -6.81 -0.06
CA ALA A 22 -7.38 -6.56 -0.34
C ALA A 22 -7.14 -5.07 -0.18
N ALA A 23 -6.08 -4.68 0.50
CA ALA A 23 -5.81 -3.27 0.74
C ALA A 23 -4.33 -2.97 0.89
N THR A 24 -3.99 -1.74 0.54
CA THR A 24 -2.72 -1.10 0.89
C THR A 24 -2.94 -0.23 2.12
N VAL A 25 -2.13 -0.44 3.15
CA VAL A 25 -2.14 0.34 4.40
C VAL A 25 -0.93 1.28 4.38
N TYR A 26 -1.21 2.58 4.38
CA TYR A 26 -0.23 3.64 4.46
C TYR A 26 -0.08 4.13 5.89
N GLU A 27 1.15 4.37 6.32
CA GLU A 27 1.48 4.94 7.62
C GLU A 27 2.08 6.33 7.45
N PHE A 28 1.49 7.30 8.13
CA PHE A 28 1.90 8.69 8.12
C PHE A 28 2.30 9.14 9.52
N GLY A 29 3.29 10.03 9.58
CA GLY A 29 3.59 10.77 10.81
C GLY A 29 2.53 11.82 11.15
N PRO A 30 2.64 12.47 12.32
CA PRO A 30 1.71 13.52 12.74
C PRO A 30 1.66 14.73 11.78
N ASP A 31 2.71 14.93 11.00
CA ASP A 31 2.86 15.96 9.97
C ASP A 31 2.39 15.49 8.58
N LEU A 32 1.75 14.32 8.50
CA LEU A 32 1.35 13.65 7.26
C LEU A 32 2.52 13.29 6.33
N THR A 33 3.75 13.21 6.86
CA THR A 33 4.87 12.63 6.12
C THR A 33 4.67 11.12 6.01
N LEU A 34 4.65 10.59 4.78
CA LEU A 34 4.51 9.16 4.52
C LEU A 34 5.76 8.40 5.00
N ARG A 35 5.58 7.47 5.94
CA ARG A 35 6.67 6.70 6.57
C ARG A 35 6.83 5.31 5.99
N GLY A 36 5.77 4.75 5.44
CA GLY A 36 5.81 3.42 4.83
C GLY A 36 4.43 2.96 4.37
N ALA A 37 4.43 1.80 3.72
CA ALA A 37 3.21 1.09 3.37
C ALA A 37 3.38 -0.41 3.64
N ARG A 38 2.26 -1.10 3.72
CA ARG A 38 2.19 -2.56 3.72
C ARG A 38 0.91 -3.01 3.05
N MET A 39 0.92 -4.17 2.42
CA MET A 39 -0.30 -4.78 1.90
C MET A 39 -0.87 -5.73 2.94
N THR A 40 -2.19 -5.83 3.00
CA THR A 40 -2.88 -6.80 3.87
C THR A 40 -2.61 -8.23 3.43
N ASP A 41 -2.76 -9.20 4.35
CA ASP A 41 -2.61 -10.62 3.99
C ASP A 41 -3.60 -11.03 2.89
N SER A 42 -4.82 -10.49 2.92
CA SER A 42 -5.85 -10.66 1.89
C SER A 42 -5.41 -10.16 0.51
N PHE A 43 -4.56 -9.13 0.43
CA PHE A 43 -3.99 -8.70 -0.84
C PHE A 43 -3.10 -9.79 -1.43
N TRP A 44 -2.23 -10.40 -0.61
CA TRP A 44 -1.35 -11.47 -1.06
C TRP A 44 -2.09 -12.77 -1.38
N GLU A 45 -3.19 -13.05 -0.68
CA GLU A 45 -4.10 -14.15 -1.03
C GLU A 45 -4.74 -13.92 -2.41
N TRP A 46 -5.22 -12.71 -2.68
CA TRP A 46 -5.72 -12.33 -4.00
C TRP A 46 -4.65 -12.42 -5.08
N HIS A 47 -3.44 -11.94 -4.81
CA HIS A 47 -2.31 -12.04 -5.74
C HIS A 47 -2.03 -13.50 -6.12
N ARG A 48 -1.87 -14.40 -5.15
CA ARG A 48 -1.65 -15.83 -5.38
C ARG A 48 -2.80 -16.48 -6.16
N ARG A 49 -4.04 -16.08 -5.89
CA ARG A 49 -5.19 -16.57 -6.66
C ARG A 49 -5.10 -16.13 -8.13
N LEU A 50 -4.79 -14.86 -8.37
CA LEU A 50 -4.66 -14.33 -9.73
C LEU A 50 -3.45 -14.94 -10.49
N GLU A 51 -2.38 -15.28 -9.78
CA GLU A 51 -1.28 -16.08 -10.30
C GLU A 51 -1.75 -17.48 -10.74
N GLN A 52 -2.47 -18.20 -9.89
CA GLN A 52 -3.02 -19.52 -10.21
C GLN A 52 -4.01 -19.50 -11.38
N GLU A 53 -4.78 -18.41 -11.51
CA GLU A 53 -5.68 -18.17 -12.64
C GLU A 53 -4.94 -17.77 -13.93
N GLY A 54 -3.62 -17.61 -13.89
CA GLY A 54 -2.79 -17.20 -15.03
C GLY A 54 -2.94 -15.72 -15.42
N ARG A 55 -3.56 -14.90 -14.55
CA ARG A 55 -3.78 -13.46 -14.77
C ARG A 55 -2.58 -12.61 -14.35
N ILE A 56 -1.76 -13.13 -13.44
CA ILE A 56 -0.47 -12.57 -13.07
C ILE A 56 0.61 -13.58 -13.45
N ALA A 57 1.65 -13.12 -14.16
CA ALA A 57 2.70 -13.98 -14.70
C ALA A 57 3.92 -14.16 -13.77
N HIS A 58 3.83 -13.69 -12.53
CA HIS A 58 4.89 -13.76 -11.53
C HIS A 58 4.32 -14.19 -10.18
N SER A 59 5.18 -14.80 -9.35
CA SER A 59 4.77 -15.20 -7.99
C SER A 59 4.68 -14.01 -7.04
N ALA A 60 3.92 -14.17 -5.97
CA ALA A 60 3.82 -13.14 -4.93
C ALA A 60 5.19 -12.73 -4.36
N GLU A 61 6.16 -13.63 -4.28
CA GLU A 61 7.52 -13.38 -3.78
C GLU A 61 8.35 -12.53 -4.75
N LEU A 62 8.11 -12.68 -6.06
CA LEU A 62 8.76 -11.92 -7.12
C LEU A 62 8.02 -10.62 -7.48
N CYS A 63 6.92 -10.33 -6.79
CA CYS A 63 6.14 -9.14 -7.05
C CYS A 63 6.98 -7.87 -6.82
N PRO A 64 7.10 -6.97 -7.81
CA PRO A 64 7.89 -5.74 -7.69
C PRO A 64 7.45 -4.85 -6.53
N GLU A 65 6.17 -4.89 -6.15
CA GLU A 65 5.62 -4.09 -5.07
C GLU A 65 6.18 -4.50 -3.69
N ARG A 66 6.68 -5.73 -3.52
CA ARG A 66 7.43 -6.12 -2.32
C ARG A 66 8.73 -5.34 -2.15
N GLN A 67 9.28 -4.80 -3.24
CA GLN A 67 10.52 -4.03 -3.25
C GLN A 67 10.26 -2.53 -2.99
N GLY A 68 9.01 -2.14 -2.73
CA GLY A 68 8.59 -0.77 -2.51
C GLY A 68 7.56 -0.28 -3.53
N LEU A 69 6.80 0.73 -3.10
CA LEU A 69 5.77 1.38 -3.91
C LEU A 69 6.23 2.77 -4.34
N GLU A 70 5.90 3.15 -5.57
CA GLU A 70 5.98 4.54 -6.00
C GLU A 70 4.65 5.23 -5.67
N ILE A 71 4.72 6.24 -4.81
CA ILE A 71 3.54 6.97 -4.33
C ILE A 71 3.64 8.42 -4.78
N GLN A 72 2.54 8.92 -5.33
CA GLN A 72 2.40 10.32 -5.66
C GLN A 72 1.82 11.08 -4.48
N HIS A 73 2.49 12.16 -4.14
CA HIS A 73 2.16 13.09 -3.07
C HIS A 73 1.80 14.42 -3.71
N TRP A 74 0.83 15.13 -3.16
CA TRP A 74 0.55 16.51 -3.55
C TRP A 74 0.63 17.44 -2.36
N THR A 75 1.35 18.55 -2.50
CA THR A 75 1.22 19.71 -1.62
C THR A 75 0.98 20.98 -2.42
N ARG A 76 0.48 22.01 -1.73
CA ARG A 76 0.32 23.34 -2.32
C ARG A 76 1.65 23.96 -2.75
N LEU A 77 2.77 23.63 -2.09
CA LEU A 77 4.07 24.25 -2.36
C LEU A 77 4.79 23.60 -3.55
N THR A 78 4.79 22.26 -3.61
CA THR A 78 5.59 21.50 -4.60
C THR A 78 4.76 20.89 -5.72
N GLY A 79 3.42 20.91 -5.61
CA GLY A 79 2.55 20.18 -6.53
C GLY A 79 2.70 18.67 -6.37
N TRP A 80 2.43 17.93 -7.45
CA TRP A 80 2.62 16.48 -7.50
C TRP A 80 4.10 16.12 -7.53
N THR A 81 4.53 15.27 -6.61
CA THR A 81 5.86 14.67 -6.58
C THR A 81 5.74 13.17 -6.34
N SER A 82 6.68 12.38 -6.86
CA SER A 82 6.76 10.94 -6.57
C SER A 82 7.79 10.68 -5.48
N ALA A 83 7.48 9.74 -4.59
CA ALA A 83 8.42 9.16 -3.65
C ALA A 83 8.33 7.64 -3.71
N ARG A 84 9.48 6.97 -3.71
CA ARG A 84 9.54 5.52 -3.52
C ARG A 84 9.60 5.23 -2.04
N ILE A 85 8.62 4.48 -1.54
CA ILE A 85 8.54 4.08 -0.13
C ILE A 85 8.78 2.57 0.03
N PRO A 86 9.44 2.16 1.12
CA PRO A 86 9.57 0.75 1.42
C PRO A 86 8.21 0.14 1.78
N VAL A 87 8.00 -1.09 1.31
CA VAL A 87 6.92 -1.96 1.77
C VAL A 87 7.45 -2.84 2.89
N ARG A 88 6.72 -2.94 3.99
CA ARG A 88 7.06 -3.76 5.16
C ARG A 88 6.10 -4.91 5.35
#